data_AF-A0A3D2MVU3-F1
#
_entry.id   AF-A0A3D2MVU3-F1
#
_cell.length_a   1.000
_cell.length_b   1.000
_cell.length_c   1.000
_cell.angle_alpha   90.00
_cell.angle_beta   90.00
_cell.angle_gamma   90.00
#
_symmetry.space_group_name_H-M   'P 1'
#
loop_
_entity.id
_entity.type
_entity.pdbx_description
1 polymer ?
#
loop_
_entity_poly.entity_id
_entity_poly.type
_entity_poly.pdbx_seq_one_letter_code
_entity_poly.pdbx_strand_id
1 'polypeptide(L)'
;CFWTVETTELINILSYGGRDMLSYPLTIYHQLMQRFFLFVMPLAFGSFVPTCYLLGKPLPFGLPGEVVFAAPLLALAFAMVARITWQFGVRHYQSTGS
;
A
#
# COMPACT_ATOMS: atom_id res chain seq x y z
N CYS A 1 -11.70 12.54 15.21
CA CYS A 1 -11.66 11.14 14.76
C CYS A 1 -12.83 10.94 13.82
N PHE A 2 -12.57 10.64 12.54
CA PHE A 2 -13.59 10.87 11.52
C PHE A 2 -14.74 9.85 11.58
N TRP A 3 -14.49 8.60 12.00
CA TRP A 3 -15.52 7.55 12.08
C TRP A 3 -15.40 6.59 13.28
N THR A 4 -14.22 6.35 13.87
CA THR A 4 -14.07 5.52 15.08
C THR A 4 -12.78 5.82 15.85
N VAL A 5 -12.70 5.46 17.14
CA VAL A 5 -11.49 5.62 17.98
C VAL A 5 -10.35 4.71 17.50
N GLU A 6 -10.67 3.54 16.95
CA GLU A 6 -9.74 2.56 16.33
C GLU A 6 -9.11 3.02 14.99
N THR A 7 -9.66 4.04 14.32
CA THR A 7 -9.12 4.49 13.02
C THR A 7 -7.67 4.98 13.15
N THR A 8 -7.32 5.58 14.29
CA THR A 8 -5.97 6.09 14.55
C THR A 8 -4.95 4.97 14.68
N GLU A 9 -5.30 3.87 15.35
CA GLU A 9 -4.45 2.69 15.43
C GLU A 9 -4.29 2.02 14.06
N LEU A 10 -5.37 1.91 13.29
CA LEU A 10 -5.29 1.36 11.94
C LEU A 10 -4.35 2.17 11.03
N ILE A 11 -4.46 3.51 11.06
CA ILE A 11 -3.56 4.40 10.29
C ILE A 11 -2.12 4.26 10.77
N ASN A 12 -1.90 4.17 12.09
CA ASN A 12 -0.57 3.98 12.66
C ASN A 12 0.03 2.63 12.21
N ILE A 13 -0.70 1.53 12.32
CA ILE A 13 -0.25 0.20 11.88
C ILE A 13 0.10 0.22 10.39
N LEU A 14 -0.75 0.83 9.55
CA LEU A 14 -0.49 0.91 8.11
C LEU A 14 0.72 1.80 7.78
N SER A 15 0.87 2.93 8.47
CA SER A 15 1.95 3.89 8.20
C SER A 15 3.30 3.38 8.73
N TYR A 16 3.35 2.98 9.99
CA TYR A 16 4.57 2.48 10.63
C TYR A 16 4.90 1.06 10.16
N GLY A 17 3.91 0.17 10.10
CA GLY A 17 4.09 -1.19 9.61
C GLY A 17 4.45 -1.23 8.12
N GLY A 18 3.88 -0.34 7.30
CA GLY A 18 4.29 -0.18 5.91
C GLY A 18 5.74 0.27 5.77
N ARG A 19 6.19 1.19 6.63
CA ARG A 19 7.59 1.65 6.66
C ARG A 19 8.56 0.56 7.09
N ASP A 20 8.18 -0.22 8.10
CA ASP A 20 8.98 -1.36 8.56
C ASP A 20 9.07 -2.45 7.47
N MET A 21 7.96 -2.73 6.78
CA MET A 21 7.96 -3.64 5.64
C MET A 21 8.91 -3.19 4.54
N LEU A 22 8.98 -1.90 4.21
CA LEU A 22 9.89 -1.38 3.19
C LEU A 22 11.37 -1.53 3.58
N SER A 23 11.67 -1.74 4.86
CA SER A 23 13.04 -1.92 5.38
C SER A 23 13.59 -3.33 5.10
N TYR A 24 12.71 -4.30 4.82
CA TYR A 24 13.09 -5.69 4.60
C TYR A 24 12.55 -6.24 3.27
N PRO A 25 13.24 -7.20 2.63
CA PRO A 25 12.76 -7.80 1.40
C PRO A 25 11.48 -8.62 1.66
N LEU A 26 10.47 -8.45 0.81
CA LEU A 26 9.15 -9.08 0.97
C LEU A 26 9.17 -10.61 1.09
N THR A 27 10.22 -11.25 0.60
CA THR A 27 10.41 -12.70 0.64
C THR A 27 10.50 -13.29 2.04
N ILE A 28 10.81 -12.49 3.07
CA ILE A 28 10.83 -12.99 4.47
C ILE A 28 9.43 -13.16 5.06
N TYR A 29 8.44 -12.49 4.48
CA TYR A 29 7.08 -12.48 4.99
C TYR A 29 6.25 -13.61 4.40
N HIS A 30 5.15 -13.95 5.07
CA HIS A 30 4.22 -14.97 4.58
C HIS A 30 3.56 -14.55 3.25
N GLN A 31 3.19 -15.52 2.41
CA GLN A 31 2.65 -15.26 1.07
C GLN A 31 1.39 -14.37 1.08
N LEU A 32 0.53 -14.48 2.09
CA LEU A 32 -0.64 -13.62 2.24
C LEU A 32 -0.24 -12.14 2.37
N MET A 33 0.79 -11.85 3.17
CA MET A 33 1.27 -10.50 3.36
C MET A 33 1.95 -9.98 2.09
N GLN A 34 2.69 -10.83 1.39
CA GLN A 34 3.25 -10.49 0.08
C GLN A 34 2.15 -10.10 -0.93
N ARG A 35 1.07 -10.87 -1.00
CA ARG A 35 -0.07 -10.55 -1.87
C ARG A 35 -0.75 -9.25 -1.48
N PHE A 36 -0.95 -9.03 -0.18
CA PHE A 36 -1.56 -7.79 0.31
C PHE A 36 -0.77 -6.56 -0.15
N PHE A 37 0.55 -6.58 0.02
CA PHE A 37 1.39 -5.42 -0.31
C PHE A 37 1.82 -5.30 -1.79
N LEU A 38 1.55 -6.33 -2.60
CA LEU A 38 1.71 -6.28 -4.06
C LEU A 38 0.41 -5.86 -4.75
N PHE A 39 -0.74 -6.35 -4.31
CA PHE A 39 -2.00 -6.22 -5.05
C PHE A 39 -3.05 -5.33 -4.37
N VAL A 40 -3.09 -5.28 -3.04
CA VAL A 40 -4.10 -4.50 -2.31
C VAL A 40 -3.56 -3.11 -1.98
N MET A 41 -2.38 -3.06 -1.38
CA MET A 41 -1.70 -1.83 -1.01
C MET A 41 -0.31 -1.86 -1.66
N PRO A 42 -0.11 -1.28 -2.87
CA PRO A 42 1.04 -1.53 -3.74
C PRO A 42 2.35 -0.88 -3.24
N LEU A 43 2.65 -0.96 -1.94
CA LEU A 43 3.86 -0.44 -1.31
C LEU A 43 5.12 -1.16 -1.79
N ALA A 44 5.01 -2.45 -2.15
CA ALA A 44 6.13 -3.23 -2.68
C ALA A 44 6.82 -2.57 -3.89
N PHE A 45 6.09 -1.77 -4.66
CA PHE A 45 6.60 -1.06 -5.82
C PHE A 45 7.53 0.11 -5.48
N GLY A 46 7.53 0.58 -4.22
CA GLY A 46 8.38 1.68 -3.78
C GLY A 46 9.85 1.29 -3.59
N SER A 47 10.15 0.05 -3.21
CA SER A 47 11.53 -0.40 -2.96
C SER A 47 11.79 -1.81 -3.46
N PHE A 48 10.95 -2.79 -3.12
CA PHE A 48 11.20 -4.20 -3.36
C PHE A 48 11.20 -4.57 -4.85
N VAL A 49 10.13 -4.22 -5.59
CA VAL A 49 10.02 -4.53 -7.03
C VAL A 49 11.14 -3.92 -7.86
N PRO A 50 11.48 -2.62 -7.74
CA PRO A 50 12.62 -2.03 -8.47
C PRO A 50 13.96 -2.64 -8.05
N THR A 51 14.15 -2.96 -6.77
CA THR A 51 15.37 -3.64 -6.30
C THR A 51 15.52 -5.03 -6.92
N CYS A 52 14.44 -5.82 -6.99
CA CYS A 52 14.45 -7.12 -7.65
C CYS A 52 14.74 -7.01 -9.15
N TYR A 53 14.13 -6.03 -9.83
CA TYR A 53 14.36 -5.78 -11.25
C TYR A 53 15.83 -5.41 -11.53
N LEU A 54 16.40 -4.49 -10.75
CA LEU A 54 17.79 -4.05 -10.90
C LEU A 54 18.80 -5.16 -10.58
N LEU A 55 18.51 -6.01 -9.59
CA LEU A 55 19.38 -7.13 -9.20
C LEU A 55 19.13 -8.42 -10.00
N GLY A 56 18.21 -8.40 -10.97
CA GLY A 56 17.84 -9.59 -11.74
C GLY A 56 17.27 -10.72 -10.90
N LYS A 57 16.68 -10.41 -9.73
CA LYS A 57 16.10 -11.40 -8.83
C LYS A 57 14.65 -11.71 -9.20
N PRO A 58 14.20 -12.97 -9.07
CA PRO A 58 12.82 -13.32 -9.34
C PRO A 58 11.87 -12.65 -8.35
N LEU A 59 10.73 -12.19 -8.85
CA LEU A 59 9.65 -11.68 -8.03
C LEU A 59 8.81 -12.85 -7.47
N PRO A 60 8.13 -12.65 -6.32
CA PRO A 60 7.16 -13.59 -5.81
C PRO A 60 6.07 -13.91 -6.84
N PHE A 61 5.48 -15.11 -6.75
CA PHE A 61 4.38 -15.57 -7.61
C PHE A 61 4.74 -15.69 -9.11
N GLY A 62 6.03 -15.68 -9.46
CA GLY A 62 6.47 -15.77 -10.85
C GLY A 62 6.14 -14.53 -11.68
N LEU A 63 5.97 -13.38 -11.03
CA LEU A 63 5.71 -12.11 -11.72
C LEU A 63 6.90 -11.74 -12.62
N PRO A 64 6.65 -11.25 -13.85
CA PRO A 64 7.71 -10.80 -14.72
C PRO A 64 8.35 -9.52 -14.18
N GLY A 65 9.65 -9.35 -14.39
CA GLY A 65 10.38 -8.16 -13.91
C GLY A 65 9.84 -6.84 -14.49
N GLU A 66 9.25 -6.87 -15.68
CA GLU A 66 8.68 -5.67 -16.35
C GLU A 66 7.50 -5.05 -15.60
N VAL A 67 6.93 -5.75 -14.60
CA VAL A 67 5.90 -5.21 -13.71
C VAL A 67 6.36 -3.92 -13.03
N VAL A 68 7.68 -3.67 -12.91
CA VAL A 68 8.22 -2.40 -12.39
C VAL A 68 7.66 -1.17 -13.11
N PHE A 69 7.39 -1.26 -14.42
CA PHE A 69 6.88 -0.14 -15.21
C PHE A 69 5.38 0.15 -14.96
N ALA A 70 4.67 -0.77 -14.30
CA ALA A 70 3.29 -0.54 -13.86
C ALA A 70 3.22 0.30 -12.56
N ALA A 71 4.34 0.55 -11.88
CA ALA A 71 4.41 1.33 -10.64
C ALA A 71 3.65 2.68 -10.71
N PRO A 72 3.88 3.57 -11.71
CA PRO A 72 3.15 4.84 -11.79
C PRO A 72 1.64 4.65 -11.98
N LEU A 73 1.23 3.65 -12.75
CA LEU A 73 -0.19 3.35 -12.97
C LEU A 73 -0.86 2.87 -11.68
N LEU A 74 -0.21 1.97 -10.94
CA LEU A 74 -0.69 1.48 -9.65
C LEU A 74 -0.73 2.59 -8.60
N ALA A 75 0.27 3.47 -8.57
CA ALA A 75 0.29 4.63 -7.70
C ALA A 75 -0.88 5.59 -7.99
N LEU A 76 -1.16 5.86 -9.27
CA LEU A 76 -2.30 6.68 -9.69
C LEU A 76 -3.64 6.03 -9.33
N ALA A 77 -3.79 4.72 -9.57
CA ALA A 77 -4.99 3.98 -9.21
C ALA A 77 -5.24 4.03 -7.69
N PHE A 78 -4.21 3.78 -6.88
CA PHE A 78 -4.31 3.84 -5.43
C PHE A 78 -4.63 5.26 -4.94
N ALA A 79 -3.99 6.29 -5.50
CA ALA A 79 -4.28 7.69 -5.18
C ALA A 79 -5.73 8.08 -5.54
N MET A 80 -6.27 7.56 -6.65
CA MET A 80 -7.66 7.79 -7.05
C MET A 80 -8.63 7.15 -6.06
N VAL A 81 -8.38 5.90 -5.65
CA VAL A 81 -9.17 5.21 -4.61
C VAL A 81 -9.13 6.01 -3.30
N ALA A 82 -7.93 6.40 -2.84
CA ALA A 82 -7.77 7.20 -1.63
C ALA A 82 -8.54 8.53 -1.71
N ARG A 83 -8.51 9.21 -2.86
CA ARG A 83 -9.26 10.44 -3.10
C ARG A 83 -10.77 10.20 -3.02
N ILE A 84 -11.29 9.14 -3.61
CA ILE A 84 -12.71 8.80 -3.56
C ILE A 84 -13.14 8.52 -2.12
N THR A 85 -12.36 7.71 -1.39
CA THR A 85 -12.61 7.41 0.03
C THR A 85 -12.60 8.68 0.88
N TRP A 86 -11.65 9.58 0.63
CA TRP A 86 -11.60 10.89 1.30
C TRP A 86 -12.85 11.72 1.05
N GLN A 87 -13.25 11.88 -0.23
CA GLN A 87 -14.45 12.64 -0.61
C GLN A 87 -15.72 12.04 0.00
N PHE A 88 -15.84 10.70 0.02
CA PHE A 88 -16.94 10.00 0.66
C PHE A 88 -16.97 10.26 2.16
N GLY A 89 -15.81 10.17 2.82
CA GLY A 89 -15.64 10.53 4.22
C GLY A 89 -16.17 11.93 4.46
N VAL A 90 -15.57 12.95 3.84
CA VAL A 90 -15.90 14.37 4.04
C VAL A 90 -17.40 14.65 3.86
N ARG A 91 -18.07 14.01 2.89
CA ARG A 91 -19.51 14.15 2.67
C ARG A 91 -20.38 13.59 3.80
N HIS A 92 -19.93 12.55 4.50
CA HIS A 92 -20.62 11.97 5.65
C HIS A 92 -20.19 12.59 6.97
N TYR A 93 -19.28 13.57 6.94
CA TYR A 93 -18.95 14.35 8.12
C TYR A 93 -20.02 15.40 8.34
N GLN A 94 -21.05 15.03 9.08
CA GLN A 94 -21.83 16.02 9.80
C GLN A 94 -20.92 16.61 10.87
N SER A 95 -20.52 17.87 10.66
CA SER A 95 -20.08 18.76 11.72
C SER A 95 -21.01 18.55 12.91
N THR A 96 -20.50 18.08 14.04
CA THR A 96 -21.12 18.41 15.32
C THR A 96 -21.04 19.93 15.41
N GLY A 97 -22.12 20.61 15.03
CA GLY A 97 -22.31 22.00 15.40
C GLY A 97 -22.37 22.04 16.92
N SER A 98 -21.54 22.93 17.49
CA SER A 98 -21.24 23.16 18.92
C SER A 98 -20.38 22.10 19.61
#